data_AF-E4YWP2-F1
#
_entry.id   AF-E4YWP2-F1
#
_cell.length_a   1.000
_cell.length_b   1.000
_cell.length_c   1.000
_cell.angle_alpha   90.00
_cell.angle_beta   90.00
_cell.angle_gamma   90.00
#
_symmetry.space_group_name_H-M   'P 1'
#
loop_
_entity.id
_entity.type
_entity.pdbx_description
1 polymer ?
#
loop_
_entity_poly.entity_id
_entity_poly.type
_entity_poly.pdbx_seq_one_letter_code
_entity_poly.pdbx_strand_id
1 'polypeptide(L)'
;MTRLQNLRKAKRLSRQRREIVCPTLIWKYFGDFEKIKTVPKYAARLGLLISATRHAEFIEDGKWQLEKDIVHHGCNFTDGCGRMSTQLAQRFTLNKHCANRYKHQSFEVPSIVQIRFMGCKGILVHDPSLDFSGKDVILRESQKKFEWNFNTIKGRLKYTEKKQGRTGRLLGICRGGESKPFVFGRLNKQFVLVLSALGIPNTTLLEIQNEYFELVKSRDAKFLIAIYNYCAFYCAMSVLFAMNLNKDFLSKKSISLFYGAIESP
;
A
#
# COMPACT_ATOMS: atom_id res chain seq x y z
N MET A 1 40.32 -18.19 -22.14
CA MET A 1 39.75 -18.76 -20.89
C MET A 1 38.41 -19.41 -21.22
N THR A 2 38.30 -20.72 -21.02
CA THR A 2 37.26 -21.59 -21.59
C THR A 2 35.94 -21.57 -20.81
N ARG A 3 34.81 -21.79 -21.50
CA ARG A 3 33.43 -21.88 -20.95
C ARG A 3 33.32 -22.78 -19.69
N LEU A 4 34.16 -23.80 -19.61
CA LEU A 4 34.34 -24.70 -18.45
C LEU A 4 34.94 -24.01 -17.21
N GLN A 5 35.90 -23.09 -17.37
CA GLN A 5 36.45 -22.29 -16.26
C GLN A 5 35.39 -21.34 -15.69
N ASN A 6 34.56 -20.74 -16.54
CA ASN A 6 33.44 -19.89 -16.12
C ASN A 6 32.35 -20.68 -15.40
N LEU A 7 32.01 -21.88 -15.86
CA LEU A 7 31.05 -22.77 -15.19
C LEU A 7 31.59 -23.26 -13.84
N ARG A 8 32.88 -23.59 -13.73
CA ARG A 8 33.52 -23.96 -12.46
C ARG A 8 33.58 -22.79 -11.47
N LYS A 9 33.86 -21.56 -11.95
CA LYS A 9 33.82 -20.34 -11.14
C LYS A 9 32.39 -20.02 -10.65
N ALA A 10 31.38 -20.19 -11.51
CA ALA A 10 29.97 -20.03 -11.15
C ALA A 10 29.49 -21.11 -10.15
N LYS A 11 29.89 -22.38 -10.32
CA LYS A 11 29.63 -23.47 -9.35
C LYS A 11 30.34 -23.24 -8.02
N ARG A 12 31.56 -22.68 -8.03
CA ARG A 12 32.33 -22.33 -6.82
C ARG A 12 31.67 -21.17 -6.07
N LEU A 13 31.20 -20.14 -6.79
CA LEU A 13 30.38 -19.04 -6.26
C LEU A 13 29.01 -19.51 -5.74
N SER A 14 28.38 -20.49 -6.39
CA SER A 14 27.11 -21.06 -5.93
C SER A 14 27.28 -21.94 -4.69
N ARG A 15 28.44 -22.57 -4.52
CA ARG A 15 28.79 -23.39 -3.34
C ARG A 15 29.17 -22.53 -2.14
N GLN A 16 29.77 -21.36 -2.36
CA GLN A 16 29.99 -20.32 -1.34
C GLN A 16 28.69 -19.62 -0.87
N ARG A 17 27.61 -19.70 -1.65
CA ARG A 17 26.32 -19.04 -1.35
C ARG A 17 25.43 -19.75 -0.31
N ARG A 18 25.90 -20.84 0.30
CA ARG A 18 25.15 -21.59 1.32
C ARG A 18 25.91 -21.67 2.65
N GLU A 19 26.59 -20.60 3.03
CA GLU A 19 27.02 -20.45 4.42
C GLU A 19 25.79 -20.27 5.32
N ILE A 20 25.82 -20.91 6.49
CA ILE A 20 24.82 -20.70 7.53
C ILE A 20 24.95 -19.25 8.00
N VAL A 21 24.02 -18.41 7.56
CA VAL A 21 24.00 -17.00 7.95
C VAL A 21 23.31 -16.90 9.30
N CYS A 22 24.03 -16.39 10.30
CA CYS A 22 23.42 -16.09 11.59
C CYS A 22 22.30 -15.04 11.37
N PRO A 23 21.08 -15.25 11.91
CA PRO A 23 19.97 -14.29 11.75
C PRO A 23 20.36 -12.86 12.15
N THR A 24 21.24 -12.73 13.14
CA THR A 24 21.80 -11.45 13.58
C THR A 24 22.53 -10.68 12.50
N LEU A 25 23.17 -11.38 11.58
CA LEU A 25 23.81 -10.79 10.41
C LEU A 25 22.77 -10.12 9.51
N ILE A 26 21.60 -10.74 9.33
CA ILE A 26 20.58 -10.29 8.37
C ILE A 26 20.01 -8.94 8.77
N TRP A 27 19.65 -8.73 10.04
CA TRP A 27 19.07 -7.45 10.45
C TRP A 27 20.12 -6.37 10.73
N LYS A 28 21.31 -6.71 11.27
CA LYS A 28 22.43 -5.74 11.35
C LYS A 28 22.80 -5.17 9.98
N TYR A 29 22.51 -5.93 8.93
CA TYR A 29 22.72 -5.52 7.56
C TYR A 29 21.74 -4.43 7.07
N PHE A 30 20.54 -4.33 7.63
CA PHE A 30 19.51 -3.36 7.22
C PHE A 30 19.39 -2.15 8.14
N GLY A 31 19.64 -2.32 9.44
CA GLY A 31 19.46 -1.24 10.39
C GLY A 31 20.25 -1.42 11.68
N ASP A 32 20.38 -0.32 12.41
CA ASP A 32 20.87 -0.33 13.79
C ASP A 32 19.68 -0.57 14.73
N PHE A 33 19.70 -1.73 15.40
CA PHE A 33 18.70 -2.14 16.39
C PHE A 33 19.24 -2.09 17.82
N GLU A 34 20.51 -1.71 18.03
CA GLU A 34 21.16 -1.71 19.35
C GLU A 34 20.49 -0.73 20.32
N LYS A 35 19.92 0.35 19.77
CA LYS A 35 19.16 1.35 20.54
C LYS A 35 17.81 0.84 21.06
N ILE A 36 17.31 -0.30 20.58
CA ILE A 36 15.99 -0.82 20.95
C ILE A 36 16.13 -1.78 22.13
N LYS A 37 15.92 -1.26 23.34
CA LYS A 37 16.14 -2.01 24.59
C LYS A 37 15.05 -3.03 24.92
N THR A 38 13.82 -2.83 24.44
CA THR A 38 12.68 -3.68 24.81
C THR A 38 12.44 -4.77 23.78
N VAL A 39 12.39 -6.03 24.24
CA VAL A 39 12.18 -7.22 23.39
C VAL A 39 10.94 -7.11 22.48
N PRO A 40 9.76 -6.66 22.95
CA PRO A 40 8.58 -6.56 22.08
C PRO A 40 8.76 -5.54 20.95
N LYS A 41 9.37 -4.37 21.24
CA LYS A 41 9.65 -3.37 20.20
C LYS A 41 10.69 -3.89 19.23
N TYR A 42 11.72 -4.58 19.72
CA TYR A 42 12.78 -5.16 18.88
C TYR A 42 12.19 -6.16 17.87
N ALA A 43 11.41 -7.12 18.34
CA ALA A 43 10.71 -8.08 17.47
C ALA A 43 9.79 -7.39 16.46
N ALA A 44 9.03 -6.38 16.90
CA ALA A 44 8.16 -5.60 16.01
C ALA A 44 8.95 -4.83 14.93
N ARG A 45 10.16 -4.34 15.22
CA ARG A 45 11.02 -3.66 14.23
C ARG A 45 11.65 -4.63 13.25
N LEU A 46 12.06 -5.81 13.69
CA LEU A 46 12.50 -6.88 12.78
C LEU A 46 11.38 -7.29 11.82
N GLY A 47 10.15 -7.41 12.33
CA GLY A 47 8.97 -7.69 11.51
C GLY A 47 8.71 -6.64 10.43
N LEU A 48 9.21 -5.40 10.58
CA LEU A 48 9.08 -4.37 9.54
C LEU A 48 9.84 -4.74 8.26
N LEU A 49 11.02 -5.35 8.39
CA LEU A 49 11.87 -5.77 7.26
C LEU A 49 11.23 -6.89 6.42
N ILE A 50 10.37 -7.69 7.05
CA ILE A 50 9.74 -8.88 6.46
C ILE A 50 8.30 -8.58 6.02
N SER A 51 7.78 -7.41 6.38
CA SER A 51 6.39 -7.06 6.07
C SER A 51 6.16 -6.97 4.57
N ALA A 52 5.15 -7.70 4.10
CA ALA A 52 4.85 -7.78 2.68
C ALA A 52 4.39 -6.42 2.12
N THR A 53 5.09 -5.96 1.08
CA THR A 53 4.69 -4.85 0.22
C THR A 53 4.35 -5.41 -1.15
N ARG A 54 3.18 -5.08 -1.70
CA ARG A 54 2.74 -5.61 -3.00
C ARG A 54 3.20 -4.76 -4.18
N HIS A 55 3.39 -3.48 -3.92
CA HIS A 55 3.80 -2.49 -4.89
C HIS A 55 4.99 -1.72 -4.31
N ALA A 56 5.89 -1.26 -5.18
CA ALA A 56 6.97 -0.38 -4.77
C ALA A 56 7.17 0.72 -5.81
N GLU A 57 7.35 1.95 -5.33
CA GLU A 57 7.67 3.11 -6.16
C GLU A 57 9.13 3.49 -5.96
N PHE A 58 9.81 3.87 -7.04
CA PHE A 58 11.17 4.37 -6.96
C PHE A 58 11.17 5.85 -6.56
N ILE A 59 11.88 6.16 -5.47
CA ILE A 59 12.08 7.51 -4.94
C ILE A 59 13.57 7.83 -4.98
N GLU A 60 13.93 8.88 -5.71
CA GLU A 60 15.30 9.39 -5.75
C GLU A 60 15.74 9.94 -4.39
N ASP A 61 17.02 9.78 -4.03
CA ASP A 61 17.52 10.19 -2.70
C ASP A 61 17.31 11.68 -2.40
N GLY A 62 17.32 12.54 -3.42
CA GLY A 62 17.04 13.98 -3.29
C GLY A 62 15.53 14.33 -3.24
N LYS A 63 14.65 13.38 -3.57
CA LYS A 63 13.20 13.57 -3.68
C LYS A 63 12.44 13.25 -2.39
N TRP A 64 13.11 12.88 -1.31
CA TRP A 64 12.47 12.75 0.00
C TRP A 64 13.17 13.57 1.07
N GLN A 65 12.47 13.84 2.17
CA GLN A 65 13.03 14.49 3.34
C GLN A 65 12.35 14.01 4.62
N LEU A 66 13.01 14.24 5.75
CA LEU A 66 12.49 13.99 7.09
C LEU A 66 12.22 15.34 7.77
N GLU A 67 11.02 15.50 8.33
CA GLU A 67 10.61 16.68 9.09
C GLU A 67 10.19 16.30 10.50
N LYS A 68 10.21 17.29 11.40
CA LYS A 68 9.64 17.15 12.74
C LYS A 68 8.13 16.95 12.67
N ASP A 69 7.61 16.28 13.68
CA ASP A 69 6.17 16.19 13.91
C ASP A 69 5.56 17.54 14.31
N ILE A 70 4.30 17.74 13.96
CA ILE A 70 3.53 18.91 14.39
C ILE A 70 2.97 18.61 15.79
N VAL A 71 3.52 19.30 16.78
CA VAL A 71 3.11 19.15 18.19
C VAL A 71 2.45 20.44 18.64
N HIS A 72 1.26 20.32 19.25
CA HIS A 72 0.53 21.45 19.81
C HIS A 72 -0.03 21.05 21.18
N HIS A 73 0.20 21.88 22.19
CA HIS A 73 -0.15 21.58 23.60
C HIS A 73 0.29 20.18 24.09
N GLY A 74 1.49 19.74 23.69
CA GLY A 74 2.03 18.43 24.09
C GLY A 74 1.45 17.22 23.34
N CYS A 75 0.45 17.42 22.49
CA CYS A 75 -0.13 16.38 21.64
C CYS A 75 0.52 16.38 20.26
N ASN A 76 0.90 15.21 19.74
CA ASN A 76 1.41 15.06 18.37
C ASN A 76 0.24 14.83 17.40
N PHE A 77 0.10 15.74 16.43
CA PHE A 77 -0.98 15.73 15.42
C PHE A 77 -0.59 15.01 14.12
N THR A 78 0.68 14.70 13.91
CA THR A 78 1.19 14.04 12.71
C THR A 78 1.82 12.68 12.99
N ASP A 79 1.51 12.05 14.14
CA ASP A 79 2.13 10.77 14.50
C ASP A 79 1.85 9.70 13.45
N GLY A 80 2.88 9.34 12.69
CA GLY A 80 2.79 8.32 11.65
C GLY A 80 2.36 8.87 10.29
N CYS A 81 2.20 10.18 10.14
CA CYS A 81 1.57 10.82 8.98
C CYS A 81 2.54 11.72 8.21
N GLY A 82 3.05 11.21 7.08
CA GLY A 82 3.85 11.97 6.12
C GLY A 82 3.01 12.49 4.96
N ARG A 83 3.67 13.13 3.98
CA ARG A 83 3.04 13.71 2.78
C ARG A 83 3.66 13.13 1.50
N MET A 84 2.87 13.01 0.45
CA MET A 84 3.33 12.62 -0.90
C MET A 84 2.84 13.59 -1.97
N SER A 85 3.63 13.75 -3.02
CA SER A 85 3.32 14.59 -4.18
C SER A 85 2.23 13.98 -5.05
N THR A 86 1.56 14.80 -5.86
CA THR A 86 0.59 14.28 -6.84
C THR A 86 1.30 13.42 -7.87
N GLN A 87 2.50 13.82 -8.30
CA GLN A 87 3.31 13.05 -9.25
C GLN A 87 3.61 11.63 -8.73
N LEU A 88 3.94 11.48 -7.44
CA LEU A 88 4.14 10.17 -6.85
C LEU A 88 2.83 9.37 -6.78
N ALA A 89 1.75 10.01 -6.36
CA ALA A 89 0.45 9.36 -6.23
C ALA A 89 -0.11 8.89 -7.59
N GLN A 90 0.09 9.65 -8.65
CA GLN A 90 -0.27 9.29 -10.02
C GLN A 90 0.57 8.13 -10.54
N ARG A 91 1.90 8.13 -10.32
CA ARG A 91 2.76 6.99 -10.64
C ARG A 91 2.26 5.70 -9.98
N PHE A 92 1.92 5.77 -8.70
CA PHE A 92 1.32 4.65 -7.99
C PHE A 92 0.03 4.15 -8.66
N THR A 93 -0.88 5.06 -8.95
CA THR A 93 -2.17 4.74 -9.56
C THR A 93 -2.01 4.11 -10.95
N LEU A 94 -1.06 4.60 -11.75
CA LEU A 94 -0.72 4.08 -13.07
C LEU A 94 -0.09 2.69 -12.99
N ASN A 95 0.94 2.52 -12.16
CA ASN A 95 1.65 1.25 -12.00
C ASN A 95 0.77 0.16 -11.38
N LYS A 96 -0.18 0.54 -10.53
CA LYS A 96 -1.19 -0.36 -9.96
C LYS A 96 -2.42 -0.55 -10.87
N HIS A 97 -2.47 0.15 -12.00
CA HIS A 97 -3.59 0.12 -12.95
C HIS A 97 -4.95 0.42 -12.30
N CYS A 98 -5.00 1.38 -11.38
CA CYS A 98 -6.21 1.69 -10.62
C CYS A 98 -6.75 3.11 -10.78
N ALA A 99 -6.37 3.84 -11.83
CA ALA A 99 -6.85 5.19 -12.13
C ALA A 99 -8.38 5.31 -12.15
N ASN A 100 -9.04 4.35 -12.82
CA ASN A 100 -10.50 4.31 -12.91
C ASN A 100 -11.21 4.35 -11.54
N ARG A 101 -10.57 3.85 -10.48
CA ARG A 101 -11.15 3.86 -9.13
C ARG A 101 -11.32 5.29 -8.59
N TYR A 102 -10.44 6.20 -8.97
CA TYR A 102 -10.34 7.54 -8.38
C TYR A 102 -10.85 8.65 -9.30
N LYS A 103 -11.46 8.34 -10.45
CA LYS A 103 -11.99 9.32 -11.43
C LYS A 103 -12.96 10.37 -10.85
N HIS A 104 -13.60 10.07 -9.73
CA HIS A 104 -14.49 11.00 -9.03
C HIS A 104 -13.73 12.08 -8.24
N GLN A 105 -12.40 11.98 -8.13
CA GLN A 105 -11.54 12.92 -7.42
C GLN A 105 -10.79 13.80 -8.41
N SER A 106 -10.54 15.07 -8.07
CA SER A 106 -9.89 16.04 -8.95
C SER A 106 -8.51 15.60 -9.46
N PHE A 107 -7.76 14.85 -8.66
CA PHE A 107 -6.41 14.39 -9.00
C PHE A 107 -6.35 12.92 -9.42
N GLU A 108 -7.46 12.20 -9.39
CA GLU A 108 -7.55 10.76 -9.72
C GLU A 108 -6.56 9.84 -8.97
N VAL A 109 -6.28 10.14 -7.70
CA VAL A 109 -5.31 9.40 -6.87
C VAL A 109 -5.90 9.01 -5.52
N PRO A 110 -5.33 8.03 -4.79
CA PRO A 110 -5.69 7.82 -3.40
C PRO A 110 -5.29 9.01 -2.53
N SER A 111 -6.17 9.39 -1.59
CA SER A 111 -5.87 10.43 -0.59
C SER A 111 -4.79 9.99 0.40
N ILE A 112 -4.70 8.68 0.70
CA ILE A 112 -3.74 8.14 1.67
C ILE A 112 -3.18 6.82 1.17
N VAL A 113 -1.89 6.57 1.41
CA VAL A 113 -1.25 5.26 1.22
C VAL A 113 -0.43 4.84 2.44
N GLN A 114 -0.55 3.59 2.87
CA GLN A 114 0.28 3.00 3.92
C GLN A 114 1.60 2.48 3.34
N ILE A 115 2.71 2.92 3.93
CA ILE A 115 4.04 2.73 3.37
C ILE A 115 4.98 2.01 4.32
N ARG A 116 5.97 1.36 3.72
CA ARG A 116 7.23 0.92 4.32
C ARG A 116 8.37 1.48 3.47
N PHE A 117 9.17 2.33 4.08
CA PHE A 117 10.29 2.94 3.38
C PHE A 117 11.50 2.93 4.29
N MET A 118 12.48 2.07 3.98
CA MET A 118 13.64 1.82 4.84
C MET A 118 13.20 1.45 6.27
N GLY A 119 13.70 2.16 7.30
CA GLY A 119 13.28 2.02 8.69
C GLY A 119 11.99 2.76 9.05
N CYS A 120 11.30 3.35 8.07
CA CYS A 120 10.09 4.15 8.28
C CYS A 120 8.80 3.35 8.03
N LYS A 121 7.81 3.54 8.89
CA LYS A 121 6.45 3.00 8.76
C LYS A 121 5.44 4.09 9.09
N GLY A 122 4.40 4.17 8.27
CA GLY A 122 3.26 5.05 8.52
C GLY A 122 2.36 5.14 7.31
N ILE A 123 1.72 6.29 7.17
CA ILE A 123 0.94 6.66 5.99
C ILE A 123 1.56 7.90 5.31
N LEU A 124 1.32 8.05 4.01
CA LEU A 124 1.52 9.29 3.29
C LEU A 124 0.17 9.81 2.84
N VAL A 125 -0.09 11.07 3.16
CA VAL A 125 -1.27 11.82 2.71
C VAL A 125 -0.92 12.51 1.40
N HIS A 126 -1.81 12.44 0.41
CA HIS A 126 -1.67 13.18 -0.84
C HIS A 126 -1.71 14.69 -0.55
N ASP A 127 -0.68 15.39 -1.03
CA ASP A 127 -0.57 16.82 -0.89
C ASP A 127 -0.12 17.48 -2.21
N PRO A 128 -1.04 18.15 -2.93
CA PRO A 128 -0.73 18.83 -4.17
C PRO A 128 0.33 19.94 -4.05
N SER A 129 0.45 20.58 -2.90
CA SER A 129 1.44 21.65 -2.71
C SER A 129 2.88 21.12 -2.76
N LEU A 130 3.07 19.81 -2.58
CA LEU A 130 4.39 19.20 -2.59
C LEU A 130 5.01 19.16 -4.00
N ASP A 131 4.20 19.16 -5.05
CA ASP A 131 4.70 19.19 -6.43
C ASP A 131 5.56 20.45 -6.71
N PHE A 132 5.30 21.55 -6.01
CA PHE A 132 6.06 22.80 -6.13
C PHE A 132 7.34 22.83 -5.27
N SER A 133 7.48 21.90 -4.31
CA SER A 133 8.65 21.83 -3.41
C SER A 133 9.85 21.11 -4.02
N GLY A 134 9.64 20.44 -5.17
CA GLY A 134 10.63 19.55 -5.77
C GLY A 134 10.81 18.21 -5.02
N LYS A 135 10.05 17.93 -3.96
CA LYS A 135 10.04 16.65 -3.22
C LYS A 135 8.86 15.78 -3.64
N ASP A 136 9.07 14.47 -3.61
CA ASP A 136 8.02 13.46 -3.77
C ASP A 136 7.45 12.98 -2.44
N VAL A 137 8.26 12.95 -1.39
CA VAL A 137 7.89 12.40 -0.09
C VAL A 137 8.44 13.27 1.05
N ILE A 138 7.58 13.62 1.99
CA ILE A 138 7.98 14.13 3.31
C ILE A 138 7.61 13.07 4.34
N LEU A 139 8.60 12.57 5.06
CA LEU A 139 8.41 11.73 6.22
C LEU A 139 8.43 12.57 7.51
N ARG A 140 7.78 12.06 8.56
CA ARG A 140 7.87 12.60 9.92
C ARG A 140 8.82 11.79 10.79
N GLU A 141 9.44 12.44 11.78
CA GLU A 141 10.31 11.79 12.77
C GLU A 141 9.64 10.60 13.43
N SER A 142 8.36 10.71 13.81
CA SER A 142 7.66 9.58 14.43
C SER A 142 7.50 8.39 13.48
N GLN A 143 7.53 8.57 12.16
CA GLN A 143 7.49 7.46 11.21
C GLN A 143 8.79 6.64 11.20
N LYS A 144 9.92 7.24 11.60
CA LYS A 144 11.22 6.59 11.64
C LYS A 144 11.32 5.67 12.86
N LYS A 145 11.29 4.36 12.62
CA LYS A 145 11.20 3.36 13.67
C LYS A 145 12.56 2.77 14.09
N PHE A 146 13.57 2.87 13.21
CA PHE A 146 14.98 2.58 13.45
C PHE A 146 15.85 3.28 12.39
N GLU A 147 17.15 3.41 12.67
CA GLU A 147 18.11 3.97 11.72
C GLU A 147 18.42 2.97 10.60
N TRP A 148 18.26 3.40 9.36
CA TRP A 148 18.64 2.57 8.22
C TRP A 148 20.15 2.60 8.03
N ASN A 149 20.76 1.41 7.89
CA ASN A 149 22.20 1.30 7.80
C ASN A 149 22.69 1.57 6.37
N PHE A 150 23.11 2.80 6.06
CA PHE A 150 23.65 3.16 4.74
C PHE A 150 25.08 2.66 4.47
N ASN A 151 25.71 1.94 5.40
CA ASN A 151 27.09 1.47 5.22
C ASN A 151 27.18 0.08 4.58
N THR A 152 26.07 -0.65 4.47
CA THR A 152 26.06 -2.03 3.96
C THR A 152 25.71 -2.09 2.48
N ILE A 153 26.11 -3.16 1.79
CA ILE A 153 25.86 -3.30 0.34
C ILE A 153 24.35 -3.25 0.02
N LYS A 154 23.47 -3.89 0.83
CA LYS A 154 22.01 -3.73 0.60
C LYS A 154 21.41 -2.46 1.19
N GLY A 155 21.99 -1.90 2.25
CA GLY A 155 21.57 -0.59 2.75
C GLY A 155 21.87 0.54 1.75
N ARG A 156 22.94 0.36 0.96
CA ARG A 156 23.31 1.11 -0.25
C ARG A 156 22.71 0.57 -1.53
N LEU A 157 21.77 -0.40 -1.48
CA LEU A 157 21.14 -0.88 -2.72
C LEU A 157 20.33 0.27 -3.30
N LYS A 158 21.00 1.06 -4.12
CA LYS A 158 20.40 2.10 -4.90
C LYS A 158 19.94 1.42 -6.17
N TYR A 159 18.67 1.58 -6.47
CA TYR A 159 18.18 1.18 -7.77
C TYR A 159 18.70 2.23 -8.74
N THR A 160 19.69 1.86 -9.55
CA THR A 160 20.14 2.74 -10.63
C THR A 160 19.12 2.62 -11.75
N GLU A 161 18.38 3.69 -12.00
CA GLU A 161 17.51 3.74 -13.16
C GLU A 161 18.38 3.70 -14.42
N LYS A 162 18.32 2.59 -15.16
CA LYS A 162 19.17 2.31 -16.33
C LYS A 162 19.12 3.41 -17.42
N LYS A 163 18.08 4.23 -17.43
CA LYS A 163 17.85 5.26 -18.45
C LYS A 163 18.47 6.62 -18.13
N GLN A 164 18.66 6.97 -16.84
CA GLN A 164 19.07 8.32 -16.44
C GLN A 164 20.18 8.35 -15.37
N GLY A 165 20.67 7.19 -14.90
CA GLY A 165 21.76 7.13 -13.93
C GLY A 165 21.40 7.63 -12.52
N ARG A 166 20.10 7.90 -12.26
CA ARG A 166 19.60 8.37 -10.97
C ARG A 166 19.69 7.28 -9.92
N THR A 167 19.95 7.70 -8.68
CA THR A 167 20.11 6.80 -7.56
C THR A 167 19.05 7.06 -6.50
N GLY A 168 18.38 6.00 -6.06
CA GLY A 168 17.24 6.11 -5.16
C GLY A 168 16.85 4.77 -4.56
N ARG A 169 15.70 4.75 -3.90
CA ARG A 169 15.22 3.65 -3.06
C ARG A 169 13.78 3.31 -3.38
N LEU A 170 13.39 2.09 -3.04
CA LEU A 170 12.02 1.63 -3.20
C LEU A 170 11.17 1.97 -1.98
N LEU A 171 10.12 2.73 -2.21
CA LEU A 171 9.03 2.96 -1.28
C LEU A 171 7.98 1.88 -1.46
N GLY A 172 7.91 0.96 -0.51
CA GLY A 172 6.97 -0.14 -0.53
C GLY A 172 5.60 0.30 -0.02
N ILE A 173 4.55 -0.08 -0.75
CA ILE A 173 3.15 0.20 -0.39
C ILE A 173 2.51 -1.09 0.09
N CYS A 174 1.87 -1.02 1.26
CA CYS A 174 1.24 -2.17 1.91
C CYS A 174 0.01 -2.65 1.12
N ARG A 175 -0.25 -3.96 1.16
CA ARG A 175 -1.42 -4.55 0.48
C ARG A 175 -2.71 -3.97 1.05
N GLY A 176 -3.51 -3.32 0.20
CA GLY A 176 -4.75 -2.68 0.64
C GLY A 176 -4.54 -1.49 1.56
N GLY A 177 -3.30 -0.96 1.61
CA GLY A 177 -2.91 0.18 2.43
C GLY A 177 -3.30 1.52 1.82
N GLU A 178 -3.84 1.54 0.60
CA GLU A 178 -4.40 2.74 -0.03
C GLU A 178 -5.84 3.01 0.42
N SER A 179 -6.19 4.29 0.53
CA SER A 179 -7.58 4.73 0.69
C SER A 179 -8.41 4.27 -0.50
N LYS A 180 -9.59 3.68 -0.24
CA LYS A 180 -10.51 3.22 -1.29
C LYS A 180 -11.83 3.99 -1.20
N PRO A 181 -12.29 4.58 -2.31
CA PRO A 181 -13.59 5.22 -2.38
C PRO A 181 -14.71 4.17 -2.35
N PHE A 182 -15.92 4.61 -2.02
CA PHE A 182 -17.15 3.79 -2.02
C PHE A 182 -17.08 2.57 -1.08
N VAL A 183 -16.22 2.63 -0.06
CA VAL A 183 -16.20 1.62 1.02
C VAL A 183 -17.14 2.09 2.12
N PHE A 184 -18.22 1.35 2.32
CA PHE A 184 -19.17 1.63 3.39
C PHE A 184 -18.69 1.02 4.71
N GLY A 185 -18.55 1.86 5.73
CA GLY A 185 -18.34 1.41 7.10
C GLY A 185 -19.60 0.72 7.62
N ARG A 186 -19.43 -0.32 8.42
CA ARG A 186 -20.52 -0.99 9.12
C ARG A 186 -20.25 -0.94 10.61
N LEU A 187 -21.29 -0.78 11.40
CA LEU A 187 -21.19 -0.90 12.85
C LEU A 187 -20.91 -2.36 13.21
N ASN A 188 -19.81 -2.58 13.92
CA ASN A 188 -19.57 -3.86 14.56
C ASN A 188 -20.23 -3.86 15.96
N LYS A 189 -20.42 -5.06 16.54
CA LYS A 189 -21.05 -5.20 17.87
C LYS A 189 -20.33 -4.40 18.97
N GLN A 190 -19.00 -4.27 18.89
CA GLN A 190 -18.21 -3.54 19.89
C GLN A 190 -18.55 -2.04 19.85
N PHE A 191 -18.64 -1.44 18.67
CA PHE A 191 -19.03 -0.04 18.52
C PHE A 191 -20.48 0.20 18.92
N VAL A 192 -21.40 -0.73 18.63
CA VAL A 192 -22.80 -0.64 19.09
C VAL A 192 -22.86 -0.56 20.62
N LEU A 193 -22.11 -1.39 21.33
CA LEU A 193 -22.04 -1.37 22.79
C LEU A 193 -21.46 -0.06 23.33
N VAL A 194 -20.39 0.45 22.72
CA VAL A 194 -19.80 1.74 23.10
C VAL A 194 -20.80 2.88 22.91
N LEU A 195 -21.50 2.92 21.77
CA LEU A 195 -22.46 3.96 21.47
C LEU A 195 -23.65 3.94 22.43
N SER A 196 -24.17 2.75 22.76
CA SER A 196 -25.22 2.57 23.76
C SER A 196 -24.76 3.06 25.15
N ALA A 197 -23.53 2.72 25.55
CA ALA A 197 -22.96 3.16 26.82
C ALA A 197 -22.70 4.68 26.88
N LEU A 198 -22.44 5.33 25.74
CA LEU A 198 -22.33 6.78 25.62
C LEU A 198 -23.70 7.49 25.62
N GLY A 199 -24.80 6.75 25.76
CA GLY A 199 -26.16 7.29 25.87
C GLY A 199 -26.90 7.41 24.55
N ILE A 200 -26.40 6.83 23.45
CA ILE A 200 -27.19 6.73 22.23
C ILE A 200 -28.37 5.78 22.47
N PRO A 201 -29.63 6.19 22.22
CA PRO A 201 -30.78 5.34 22.44
C PRO A 201 -30.71 4.04 21.62
N ASN A 202 -31.07 2.93 22.26
CA ASN A 202 -31.12 1.64 21.59
C ASN A 202 -32.12 1.63 20.43
N THR A 203 -33.16 2.47 20.47
CA THR A 203 -34.12 2.65 19.37
C THR A 203 -33.43 3.12 18.10
N THR A 204 -32.54 4.10 18.17
CA THR A 204 -31.77 4.58 17.00
C THR A 204 -30.88 3.47 16.41
N LEU A 205 -30.26 2.65 17.26
CA LEU A 205 -29.43 1.53 16.79
C LEU A 205 -30.28 0.43 16.13
N LEU A 206 -31.49 0.19 16.66
CA LEU A 206 -32.47 -0.73 16.10
C LEU A 206 -33.05 -0.20 14.78
N GLU A 207 -33.27 1.11 14.65
CA GLU A 207 -33.69 1.75 13.41
C GLU A 207 -32.66 1.55 12.29
N ILE A 208 -31.37 1.79 12.57
CA ILE A 208 -30.27 1.53 11.61
C ILE A 208 -30.25 0.05 11.21
N GLN A 209 -30.48 -0.86 12.16
CA GLN A 209 -30.56 -2.30 11.88
C GLN A 209 -31.77 -2.64 10.99
N ASN A 210 -32.93 -2.08 11.30
CA ASN A 210 -34.17 -2.31 10.55
C ASN A 210 -34.06 -1.75 9.13
N GLU A 211 -33.53 -0.55 8.95
CA GLU A 211 -33.25 0.03 7.63
C GLU A 211 -32.33 -0.89 6.81
N TYR A 212 -31.28 -1.43 7.43
CA TYR A 212 -30.41 -2.39 6.78
C TYR A 212 -31.14 -3.69 6.39
N PHE A 213 -32.01 -4.21 7.26
CA PHE A 213 -32.81 -5.39 6.96
C PHE A 213 -33.83 -5.14 5.85
N GLU A 214 -34.48 -3.98 5.83
CA GLU A 214 -35.37 -3.61 4.73
C GLU A 214 -34.62 -3.42 3.42
N LEU A 215 -33.40 -2.85 3.45
CA LEU A 215 -32.53 -2.79 2.28
C LEU A 215 -32.13 -4.19 1.78
N VAL A 216 -31.94 -5.16 2.68
CA VAL A 216 -31.64 -6.55 2.32
C VAL A 216 -32.89 -7.29 1.79
N LYS A 217 -34.08 -7.04 2.36
CA LYS A 217 -35.33 -7.67 1.95
C LYS A 217 -35.87 -7.13 0.63
N SER A 218 -35.77 -5.82 0.41
CA SER A 218 -36.28 -5.13 -0.79
C SER A 218 -35.46 -5.40 -2.05
N ARG A 219 -34.27 -5.99 -1.93
CA ARG A 219 -33.36 -6.25 -3.05
C ARG A 219 -33.15 -7.74 -3.23
N ASP A 220 -33.53 -8.23 -4.41
CA ASP A 220 -33.26 -9.60 -4.82
C ASP A 220 -31.76 -9.91 -4.65
N ALA A 221 -31.38 -11.09 -4.15
CA ALA A 221 -30.01 -11.42 -3.77
C ALA A 221 -29.02 -11.16 -4.93
N LYS A 222 -29.50 -11.30 -6.17
CA LYS A 222 -28.80 -10.99 -7.42
C LYS A 222 -28.45 -9.51 -7.59
N PHE A 223 -29.23 -8.55 -7.10
CA PHE A 223 -28.96 -7.11 -7.24
C PHE A 223 -27.91 -6.60 -6.25
N LEU A 224 -27.93 -7.08 -5.00
CA LEU A 224 -26.88 -6.80 -4.02
C LEU A 224 -25.55 -7.45 -4.42
N ILE A 225 -25.62 -8.70 -4.92
CA ILE A 225 -24.47 -9.36 -5.55
C ILE A 225 -24.06 -8.61 -6.82
N ALA A 226 -24.98 -8.06 -7.62
CA ALA A 226 -24.65 -7.29 -8.82
C ALA A 226 -24.01 -5.95 -8.47
N ILE A 227 -24.41 -5.21 -7.43
CA ILE A 227 -23.73 -3.98 -7.01
C ILE A 227 -22.36 -4.32 -6.41
N TYR A 228 -22.30 -5.32 -5.53
CA TYR A 228 -21.02 -5.77 -4.96
C TYR A 228 -20.08 -6.28 -6.05
N ASN A 229 -20.59 -7.06 -7.00
CA ASN A 229 -19.86 -7.51 -8.18
C ASN A 229 -19.60 -6.38 -9.15
N TYR A 230 -20.45 -5.38 -9.36
CA TYR A 230 -20.19 -4.25 -10.27
C TYR A 230 -19.08 -3.39 -9.68
N CYS A 231 -19.16 -3.05 -8.39
CA CYS A 231 -18.08 -2.39 -7.66
C CYS A 231 -16.79 -3.24 -7.65
N ALA A 232 -16.88 -4.56 -7.47
CA ALA A 232 -15.74 -5.47 -7.52
C ALA A 232 -15.23 -5.76 -8.95
N PHE A 233 -16.07 -5.69 -9.97
CA PHE A 233 -15.80 -5.98 -11.38
C PHE A 233 -15.18 -4.76 -12.04
N TYR A 234 -15.57 -3.53 -11.71
CA TYR A 234 -14.76 -2.35 -12.04
C TYR A 234 -13.37 -2.39 -11.38
N CYS A 235 -13.30 -3.00 -10.19
CA CYS A 235 -12.05 -3.28 -9.49
C CYS A 235 -11.26 -4.47 -10.11
N ALA A 236 -11.93 -5.40 -10.79
CA ALA A 236 -11.34 -6.59 -11.43
C ALA A 236 -11.00 -6.36 -12.91
N MET A 237 -11.75 -5.52 -13.63
CA MET A 237 -11.47 -5.09 -15.00
C MET A 237 -10.21 -4.25 -15.06
N SER A 238 -9.90 -3.48 -14.01
CA SER A 238 -8.58 -2.85 -13.85
C SER A 238 -7.44 -3.87 -13.71
N VAL A 239 -7.71 -5.04 -13.11
CA VAL A 239 -6.75 -6.15 -13.00
C VAL A 239 -6.66 -6.96 -14.30
N LEU A 240 -7.76 -7.20 -15.01
CA LEU A 240 -7.76 -7.89 -16.31
C LEU A 240 -7.03 -7.08 -17.39
N PHE A 241 -7.22 -5.75 -17.39
CA PHE A 241 -6.49 -4.85 -18.31
C PHE A 241 -4.99 -4.79 -17.98
N ALA A 242 -4.62 -4.94 -16.70
CA ALA A 242 -3.24 -5.05 -16.25
C ALA A 242 -2.58 -6.42 -16.58
N MET A 243 -3.39 -7.48 -16.73
CA MET A 243 -2.88 -8.84 -16.94
C MET A 243 -2.66 -9.23 -18.40
N ASN A 244 -3.11 -8.44 -19.38
CA ASN A 244 -2.85 -8.58 -20.82
C ASN A 244 -2.57 -10.03 -21.27
N LEU A 245 -3.49 -10.95 -20.96
CA LEU A 245 -3.46 -12.30 -21.52
C LEU A 245 -4.04 -12.18 -22.93
N ASN A 246 -3.20 -12.55 -23.90
CA ASN A 246 -3.41 -12.66 -25.34
C ASN A 246 -4.85 -12.40 -25.83
N LYS A 247 -4.94 -11.44 -26.75
CA LYS A 247 -6.14 -10.89 -27.41
C LYS A 247 -7.05 -11.87 -28.16
N ASP A 248 -6.87 -13.18 -28.05
CA ASP A 248 -7.55 -14.14 -28.92
C ASP A 248 -8.68 -14.94 -28.26
N PHE A 249 -8.95 -14.80 -26.95
CA PHE A 249 -9.92 -15.67 -26.27
C PHE A 249 -11.29 -15.06 -25.96
N LEU A 250 -11.50 -13.76 -26.19
CA LEU A 250 -12.81 -13.12 -25.97
C LEU A 250 -13.51 -12.87 -27.31
N SER A 251 -13.91 -13.96 -27.96
CA SER A 251 -14.88 -13.89 -29.04
C SER A 251 -16.26 -13.52 -28.48
N LYS A 252 -17.08 -12.91 -29.34
CA LYS A 252 -18.37 -12.22 -29.18
C LYS A 252 -19.47 -12.84 -28.27
N LYS A 253 -19.24 -13.99 -27.62
CA LYS A 253 -20.23 -14.73 -26.83
C LYS A 253 -20.52 -14.13 -25.44
N SER A 254 -19.56 -13.44 -24.82
CA SER A 254 -19.73 -12.92 -23.45
C SER A 254 -20.51 -11.59 -23.38
N ILE A 255 -20.58 -10.86 -24.49
CA ILE A 255 -21.29 -9.57 -24.56
C ILE A 255 -22.79 -9.76 -24.82
N SER A 256 -23.21 -10.79 -25.57
CA SER A 256 -24.64 -11.04 -25.83
C SER A 256 -25.40 -11.53 -24.61
N LEU A 257 -24.73 -12.22 -23.67
CA LEU A 257 -25.33 -12.71 -22.42
C LEU A 257 -25.67 -11.58 -21.43
N PHE A 258 -25.04 -10.40 -21.56
CA PHE A 258 -25.32 -9.26 -20.68
C PHE A 258 -26.44 -8.35 -21.20
N TYR A 259 -26.57 -8.20 -22.53
CA TYR A 259 -27.67 -7.42 -23.12
C TYR A 259 -29.01 -8.16 -23.11
N GLY A 260 -29.01 -9.49 -23.21
CA GLY A 260 -30.25 -10.29 -23.15
C GLY A 260 -30.93 -10.35 -21.77
N ALA A 261 -30.28 -9.86 -20.70
CA ALA A 261 -30.84 -9.84 -19.35
C ALA A 261 -31.42 -8.47 -18.94
N ILE A 262 -31.26 -7.44 -19.78
CA ILE A 262 -31.78 -6.08 -19.55
C ILE A 262 -33.07 -5.83 -20.36
N GLU A 263 -33.34 -6.63 -21.39
CA GLU A 263 -34.55 -6.56 -22.21
C GLU A 263 -35.45 -7.77 -21.95
N SER A 264 -36.13 -7.80 -20.81
CA SER A 264 -37.39 -8.54 -20.63
C SER A 264 -38.12 -7.90 -19.45
N PRO A 265 -39.39 -7.47 -19.62
CA PRO A 265 -40.15 -6.75 -18.60
C PRO A 265 -40.45 -7.61 -17.35
#